data_AF-A0A162ADU1-F1
#
_entry.id   AF-A0A162ADU1-F1
#
_cell.length_a   1.000
_cell.length_b   1.000
_cell.length_c   1.000
_cell.angle_alpha   90.00
_cell.angle_beta   90.00
_cell.angle_gamma   90.00
#
_symmetry.space_group_name_H-M   'P 1'
#
loop_
_entity.id
_entity.type
_entity.pdbx_description
1 polymer ?
#
loop_
_entity_poly.entity_id
_entity_poly.type
_entity_poly.pdbx_seq_one_letter_code
_entity_poly.pdbx_strand_id
1 'polypeptide(L)'
;MGGEFRYEIGQNAYIKLILHSLKHSSSAVNGVLLGRVSGDANSVVEISDSVPLFHSQIGLLPPLEIALLMAALLLLDNKKLGALSKGKDRSPVMQLYTRDASRTWKFIGSDGSSQLALKEPSANVVLQDYISTGKAENITDFDDHLDDISKDWLNSGLFN
;
A
#
# COMPACT_ATOMS: atom_id res chain seq x y z
N MET A 1 -22.82 1.77 -13.89
CA MET A 1 -22.60 3.11 -13.31
C MET A 1 -21.40 2.99 -12.40
N GLY A 2 -20.22 3.44 -12.85
CA GLY A 2 -19.05 3.52 -11.97
C GLY A 2 -19.23 4.74 -11.08
N GLY A 3 -19.51 4.54 -9.80
CA GLY A 3 -19.53 5.65 -8.84
C GLY A 3 -18.15 6.27 -8.77
N GLU A 4 -18.08 7.59 -8.74
CA GLU A 4 -16.85 8.31 -8.42
C GLU A 4 -16.53 8.02 -6.95
N PHE A 5 -15.55 7.16 -6.70
CA PHE A 5 -15.12 6.83 -5.35
C PHE A 5 -13.95 7.73 -4.96
N ARG A 6 -14.05 8.37 -3.80
CA ARG A 6 -12.90 9.01 -3.16
C ARG A 6 -12.18 7.98 -2.30
N TYR A 7 -10.86 7.91 -2.39
CA TYR A 7 -10.07 6.96 -1.62
C TYR A 7 -9.27 7.68 -0.55
N GLU A 8 -9.38 7.23 0.69
CA GLU A 8 -8.63 7.78 1.81
C GLU A 8 -7.80 6.68 2.45
N ILE A 9 -6.48 6.86 2.50
CA ILE A 9 -5.57 5.91 3.12
C ILE A 9 -5.10 6.39 4.48
N GLY A 10 -5.29 5.54 5.49
CA GLY A 10 -4.83 5.77 6.85
C GLY A 10 -3.31 5.67 6.95
N GLN A 11 -2.76 6.39 7.91
CA GLN A 11 -1.33 6.49 8.19
C GLN A 11 -0.65 5.12 8.29
N ASN A 12 -1.21 4.17 9.05
CA ASN A 12 -0.60 2.86 9.24
C ASN A 12 -0.54 2.06 7.93
N ALA A 13 -1.63 2.06 7.15
CA ALA A 13 -1.69 1.40 5.86
C ALA A 13 -0.63 1.95 4.89
N TYR A 14 -0.49 3.29 4.85
CA TYR A 14 0.50 3.97 4.03
C TYR A 14 1.93 3.61 4.46
N ILE A 15 2.22 3.72 5.77
CA ILE A 15 3.56 3.49 6.31
C ILE A 15 4.00 2.04 6.10
N LYS A 16 3.14 1.03 6.38
CA LYS A 16 3.50 -0.40 6.20
C LYS A 16 3.99 -0.69 4.78
N LEU A 17 3.27 -0.18 3.76
CA LEU A 17 3.63 -0.39 2.36
C LEU A 17 4.97 0.22 1.99
N ILE A 18 5.21 1.45 2.46
CA ILE A 18 6.45 2.15 2.20
C ILE A 18 7.63 1.45 2.90
N LEU A 19 7.46 1.07 4.18
CA LEU A 19 8.50 0.35 4.92
C LEU A 19 8.80 -1.02 4.31
N HIS A 20 7.79 -1.77 3.86
CA HIS A 20 7.97 -3.04 3.15
C HIS A 20 8.78 -2.89 1.87
N SER A 21 8.45 -1.87 1.08
CA SER A 21 9.18 -1.55 -0.15
C SER A 21 10.62 -1.10 0.12
N LEU A 22 10.88 -0.44 1.26
CA LEU A 22 12.22 -0.03 1.67
C LEU A 22 13.07 -1.22 2.11
N LYS A 23 12.52 -2.12 2.94
CA LYS A 23 13.20 -3.35 3.38
C LYS A 23 13.67 -4.18 2.18
N HIS A 24 12.83 -4.27 1.14
CA HIS A 24 13.13 -5.04 -0.07
C HIS A 24 13.37 -4.16 -1.29
N SER A 25 14.16 -3.09 -1.16
CA SER A 25 14.39 -2.09 -2.22
C SER A 25 14.90 -2.65 -3.57
N SER A 26 15.57 -3.81 -3.55
CA SER A 26 16.09 -4.50 -4.74
C SER A 26 15.09 -5.47 -5.39
N SER A 27 13.94 -5.70 -4.76
CA SER A 27 12.92 -6.64 -5.22
C SER A 27 11.61 -5.92 -5.50
N ALA A 28 10.80 -6.50 -6.37
CA ALA A 28 9.41 -6.12 -6.45
C ALA A 28 8.70 -6.65 -5.19
N VAL A 29 7.78 -5.86 -4.64
CA VAL A 29 6.94 -6.23 -3.51
C VAL A 29 5.46 -6.08 -3.85
N ASN A 30 4.59 -6.79 -3.14
CA ASN A 30 3.16 -6.61 -3.22
C ASN A 30 2.49 -6.65 -1.84
N GLY A 31 1.23 -6.20 -1.80
CA GLY A 31 0.43 -6.17 -0.57
C GLY A 31 -1.04 -5.98 -0.89
N VAL A 32 -1.89 -6.21 0.12
CA VAL A 32 -3.32 -5.95 0.03
C VAL A 32 -3.73 -4.78 0.92
N LEU A 33 -4.69 -4.00 0.45
CA LEU A 33 -5.33 -2.96 1.22
C LEU A 33 -6.59 -3.48 1.87
N LEU A 34 -6.77 -3.14 3.14
CA LEU A 34 -7.97 -3.43 3.92
C LEU A 34 -8.69 -2.12 4.18
N GLY A 35 -9.97 -2.10 3.84
CA GLY A 35 -10.77 -0.90 3.98
C GLY A 35 -12.26 -1.18 3.96
N ARG A 36 -13.02 -0.13 4.25
CA ARG A 36 -14.48 -0.14 4.21
C ARG A 36 -14.97 0.88 3.20
N VAL A 37 -15.99 0.49 2.44
CA VAL A 37 -16.75 1.43 1.62
C VAL A 37 -17.81 2.08 2.51
N SER A 38 -17.76 3.40 2.64
CA SER A 38 -18.82 4.16 3.30
C SER A 38 -20.02 4.24 2.35
N GLY A 39 -21.20 3.82 2.84
CA GLY A 39 -22.44 3.74 2.06
C GLY A 39 -23.15 5.08 1.85
N ASP A 40 -22.54 6.20 2.25
CA ASP A 40 -23.13 7.52 2.14
C ASP A 40 -23.06 8.08 0.70
N ALA A 41 -23.81 9.15 0.44
CA ALA A 41 -23.95 9.81 -0.86
C ALA A 41 -22.62 10.19 -1.55
N ASN A 42 -21.51 10.25 -0.80
CA ASN A 42 -20.16 10.57 -1.29
C ASN A 42 -19.21 9.37 -1.41
N SER A 43 -19.72 8.13 -1.38
CA SER A 43 -19.00 6.88 -1.74
C SER A 43 -17.49 6.91 -1.49
N VAL A 44 -17.10 7.03 -0.21
CA VAL A 44 -15.68 7.08 0.19
C VAL A 44 -15.20 5.67 0.53
N VAL A 45 -14.05 5.28 0.00
CA VAL A 45 -13.35 4.05 0.39
C VAL A 45 -12.27 4.40 1.40
N GLU A 46 -12.52 4.06 2.65
CA GLU A 46 -11.57 4.26 3.75
C GLU A 46 -10.66 3.03 3.86
N ILE A 47 -9.40 3.18 3.46
CA ILE A 47 -8.36 2.18 3.61
C ILE A 47 -7.75 2.35 5.00
N SER A 48 -8.12 1.44 5.91
CA SER A 48 -7.71 1.49 7.32
C SER A 48 -6.38 0.80 7.58
N ASP A 49 -6.05 -0.24 6.81
CA ASP A 49 -4.81 -1.00 7.00
C ASP A 49 -4.26 -1.56 5.68
N SER A 50 -3.03 -2.04 5.71
CA SER A 50 -2.42 -2.79 4.61
C SER A 50 -1.66 -4.00 5.15
N VAL A 51 -1.56 -5.03 4.31
CA VAL A 51 -0.84 -6.27 4.61
C VAL A 51 0.25 -6.45 3.56
N PRO A 52 1.53 -6.34 3.94
CA PRO A 52 2.66 -6.77 3.13
C PRO A 52 2.57 -8.28 2.84
N LEU A 53 2.68 -8.68 1.57
CA LEU A 53 2.53 -10.08 1.18
C LEU A 53 3.87 -10.71 0.79
N PHE A 54 4.39 -10.40 -0.39
CA PHE A 54 5.54 -11.12 -0.97
C PHE A 54 6.64 -10.16 -1.41
N HIS A 55 7.89 -10.62 -1.35
CA HIS A 55 9.08 -9.95 -1.85
C HIS A 55 9.97 -10.84 -2.74
N SER A 56 9.64 -12.13 -2.88
CA SER A 56 10.47 -13.12 -3.59
C SER A 56 9.79 -13.82 -4.77
N GLN A 57 8.49 -14.17 -4.67
CA GLN A 57 7.77 -14.98 -5.67
C GLN A 57 6.39 -14.41 -6.05
N ILE A 58 6.36 -13.23 -6.65
CA ILE A 58 5.12 -12.55 -7.06
C ILE A 58 4.33 -13.32 -8.16
N GLY A 59 4.97 -14.25 -8.88
CA GLY A 59 4.39 -14.91 -10.06
C GLY A 59 4.08 -16.41 -9.95
N LEU A 60 4.16 -17.04 -8.77
CA LEU A 60 4.10 -18.51 -8.65
C LEU A 60 2.93 -19.07 -7.84
N LEU A 61 1.92 -18.27 -7.49
CA LEU A 61 0.78 -18.72 -6.67
C LEU A 61 -0.55 -18.64 -7.44
N PRO A 62 -0.99 -19.73 -8.10
CA PRO A 62 -2.31 -19.82 -8.73
C PRO A 62 -3.50 -19.50 -7.80
N PRO A 63 -3.50 -19.89 -6.50
CA PRO A 63 -4.58 -19.54 -5.59
C PRO A 63 -4.61 -18.05 -5.20
N LEU A 64 -3.44 -17.42 -5.12
CA LEU A 64 -3.29 -16.00 -4.80
C LEU A 64 -3.76 -15.12 -5.96
N GLU A 65 -3.47 -15.50 -7.21
CA GLU A 65 -3.97 -14.80 -8.41
C GLU A 65 -5.49 -14.70 -8.42
N ILE A 66 -6.19 -15.78 -8.00
CA ILE A 66 -7.66 -15.81 -7.97
C ILE A 66 -8.21 -14.94 -6.83
N ALA A 67 -7.56 -14.94 -5.66
CA ALA A 67 -7.96 -14.11 -4.52
C ALA A 67 -7.73 -12.61 -4.76
N LEU A 68 -6.63 -12.24 -5.44
CA LEU A 68 -6.26 -10.84 -5.69
C LEU A 68 -7.00 -10.18 -6.86
N LEU A 69 -7.67 -10.94 -7.72
CA LEU A 69 -8.48 -10.40 -8.83
C LEU A 69 -9.60 -9.45 -8.39
N MET A 70 -10.01 -9.50 -7.11
CA MET A 70 -11.03 -8.62 -6.52
C MET A 70 -10.46 -7.43 -5.72
N ALA A 71 -9.14 -7.30 -5.62
CA ALA A 71 -8.48 -6.24 -4.83
C ALA A 71 -8.07 -5.03 -5.70
N ALA A 72 -7.97 -3.84 -5.08
CA ALA A 72 -7.39 -2.65 -5.71
C ALA A 72 -5.86 -2.79 -5.81
N LEU A 73 -5.27 -2.35 -6.92
CA LEU A 73 -3.83 -2.44 -7.15
C LEU A 73 -3.16 -1.10 -6.83
N LEU A 74 -2.09 -1.17 -6.04
CA LEU A 74 -1.20 -0.04 -5.79
C LEU A 74 0.13 -0.28 -6.47
N LEU A 75 0.59 0.75 -7.19
CA LEU A 75 1.94 0.77 -7.75
C LEU A 75 2.80 1.74 -6.95
N LEU A 76 3.94 1.24 -6.51
CA LEU A 76 5.00 1.98 -5.85
C LEU A 76 6.21 2.05 -6.79
N ASP A 77 6.70 3.26 -7.04
CA ASP A 77 7.90 3.46 -7.87
C ASP A 77 9.16 3.39 -7.00
N ASN A 78 9.90 2.26 -7.08
CA ASN A 78 11.13 2.04 -6.31
C ASN A 78 12.21 3.12 -6.55
N LYS A 79 12.27 3.74 -7.75
CA LYS A 79 13.26 4.80 -8.03
C LYS A 79 12.91 6.07 -7.25
N LYS A 80 11.62 6.42 -7.19
CA LYS A 80 11.13 7.56 -6.40
C LYS A 80 11.22 7.29 -4.91
N LEU A 81 10.97 6.06 -4.48
CA LEU A 81 11.13 5.64 -3.10
C LEU A 81 12.57 5.85 -2.59
N GLY A 82 13.57 5.45 -3.39
CA GLY A 82 14.98 5.69 -3.08
C GLY A 82 15.41 7.17 -3.12
N ALA A 83 14.66 8.03 -3.82
CA ALA A 83 14.87 9.48 -3.78
C ALA A 83 14.24 10.13 -2.53
N LEU A 84 13.16 9.52 -2.01
CA LEU A 84 12.48 9.94 -0.79
C LEU A 84 13.30 9.64 0.47
N SER A 85 13.95 8.47 0.52
CA SER A 85 14.90 8.15 1.61
C SER A 85 16.12 9.08 1.65
N LYS A 86 16.43 9.74 0.53
CA LYS A 86 17.52 10.73 0.40
C LYS A 86 17.05 12.19 0.51
N GLY A 87 15.75 12.41 0.78
CA GLY A 87 15.16 13.75 0.94
C GLY A 87 15.17 14.65 -0.31
N LYS A 88 15.45 14.09 -1.50
CA LYS A 88 15.65 14.87 -2.75
C LYS A 88 14.39 15.03 -3.60
N ASP A 89 13.40 14.17 -3.45
CA ASP A 89 12.15 14.20 -4.22
C ASP A 89 10.93 14.09 -3.29
N ARG A 90 9.92 14.92 -3.55
CA ARG A 90 8.63 14.97 -2.83
C ARG A 90 7.46 14.55 -3.73
N SER A 91 7.73 14.05 -4.94
CA SER A 91 6.71 13.56 -5.85
C SER A 91 5.95 12.37 -5.25
N PRO A 92 4.65 12.20 -5.55
CA PRO A 92 3.87 11.09 -5.03
C PRO A 92 4.48 9.76 -5.50
N VAL A 93 4.89 8.93 -4.54
CA VAL A 93 5.47 7.58 -4.76
C VAL A 93 4.40 6.54 -5.04
N MET A 94 3.16 6.87 -4.71
CA MET A 94 2.01 5.97 -4.73
C MET A 94 1.04 6.37 -5.83
N GLN A 95 0.68 5.40 -6.66
CA GLN A 95 -0.33 5.54 -7.69
C GLN A 95 -1.42 4.51 -7.46
N LEU A 96 -2.68 4.95 -7.48
CA LEU A 96 -3.84 4.09 -7.33
C LEU A 96 -4.46 3.79 -8.68
N TYR A 97 -4.72 2.51 -8.93
CA TYR A 97 -5.46 2.05 -10.10
C TYR A 97 -6.70 1.28 -9.64
N THR A 98 -7.84 1.57 -10.27
CA THR A 98 -9.09 0.84 -10.05
C THR A 98 -9.46 0.06 -11.28
N ARG A 99 -10.05 -1.12 -11.08
CA ARG A 99 -10.60 -1.93 -12.15
C ARG A 99 -12.11 -1.79 -12.16
N ASP A 100 -12.66 -1.24 -13.23
CA ASP A 100 -14.10 -1.12 -13.37
C ASP A 100 -14.72 -2.41 -13.96
N ALA A 101 -16.04 -2.42 -14.14
CA ALA A 101 -16.77 -3.56 -14.70
C ALA A 101 -16.30 -3.96 -16.12
N SER A 102 -15.60 -3.08 -16.85
CA SER A 102 -15.00 -3.38 -18.15
C SER A 102 -13.71 -4.19 -18.06
N ARG A 103 -13.27 -4.53 -16.83
CA ARG A 103 -12.04 -5.28 -16.53
C ARG A 103 -10.75 -4.54 -16.92
N THR A 104 -10.83 -3.27 -17.27
CA THR A 104 -9.67 -2.42 -17.57
C THR A 104 -9.20 -1.68 -16.32
N TRP A 105 -7.88 -1.56 -16.16
CA TRP A 105 -7.30 -0.77 -15.09
C TRP A 105 -7.28 0.71 -15.50
N LYS A 106 -7.81 1.57 -14.65
CA LYS A 106 -7.83 3.02 -14.83
C LYS A 106 -7.07 3.70 -13.71
N PHE A 107 -6.21 4.65 -14.07
CA PHE A 107 -5.50 5.48 -13.11
C PHE A 107 -6.48 6.43 -12.41
N ILE A 108 -6.39 6.50 -11.09
CA ILE A 108 -7.16 7.41 -10.25
C ILE A 108 -6.39 8.73 -10.14
N GLY A 109 -6.85 9.77 -10.85
CA GLY A 109 -6.28 11.12 -10.76
C GLY A 109 -6.06 11.88 -12.08
N SER A 110 -6.48 11.35 -13.23
CA SER A 110 -6.33 12.05 -14.53
C SER A 110 -7.35 13.16 -14.80
N ASP A 111 -8.47 13.15 -14.08
CA ASP A 111 -9.71 13.85 -14.43
C ASP A 111 -10.42 14.50 -13.22
N GLY A 112 -9.79 14.48 -12.04
CA GLY A 112 -10.32 15.13 -10.82
C GLY A 112 -11.45 14.39 -10.10
N SER A 113 -11.97 13.30 -10.69
CA SER A 113 -13.14 12.52 -10.24
C SER A 113 -12.84 11.49 -9.14
N SER A 114 -11.59 11.06 -9.01
CA SER A 114 -11.19 10.15 -7.93
C SER A 114 -9.77 10.51 -7.48
N GLN A 115 -9.63 10.80 -6.19
CA GLN A 115 -8.37 11.24 -5.58
C GLN A 115 -8.04 10.26 -4.46
N LEU A 116 -6.78 9.80 -4.43
CA LEU A 116 -6.21 9.16 -3.26
C LEU A 116 -5.69 10.26 -2.33
N ALA A 117 -6.28 10.38 -1.15
CA ALA A 117 -5.85 11.29 -0.10
C ALA A 117 -5.26 10.52 1.08
N LEU A 118 -4.22 11.07 1.71
CA LEU A 118 -3.80 10.64 3.04
C LEU A 118 -4.80 11.17 4.05
N LYS A 119 -5.35 10.29 4.89
CA LYS A 119 -6.29 10.67 5.95
C LYS A 119 -5.61 11.57 6.99
N GLU A 120 -4.38 11.25 7.36
CA GLU A 120 -3.58 12.02 8.31
C GLU A 120 -2.41 12.76 7.61
N PRO A 121 -2.37 14.11 7.65
CA PRO A 121 -1.27 14.89 7.07
C PRO A 121 0.09 14.62 7.72
N SER A 122 0.11 14.15 8.98
CA SER A 122 1.31 13.80 9.73
C SER A 122 2.01 12.54 9.24
N ALA A 123 1.36 11.72 8.39
CA ALA A 123 1.87 10.42 7.98
C ALA A 123 3.29 10.49 7.38
N ASN A 124 3.59 11.54 6.61
CA ASN A 124 4.92 11.74 6.03
C ASN A 124 6.01 12.08 7.06
N VAL A 125 5.64 12.76 8.15
CA VAL A 125 6.57 13.08 9.24
C VAL A 125 6.89 11.82 10.04
N VAL A 126 5.85 11.06 10.39
CA VAL A 126 6.00 9.77 11.10
C VAL A 126 6.77 8.77 10.25
N LEU A 127 6.50 8.73 8.94
CA LEU A 127 7.25 7.89 8.01
C LEU A 127 8.74 8.23 8.01
N GLN A 128 9.11 9.53 7.97
CA GLN A 128 10.52 9.92 8.01
C GLN A 128 11.21 9.50 9.31
N ASP A 129 10.52 9.64 10.45
CA ASP A 129 11.02 9.17 11.74
C ASP A 129 11.32 7.67 11.69
N TYR A 130 10.35 6.86 11.27
CA TYR A 130 10.52 5.40 11.14
C TYR A 130 11.61 4.97 10.16
N ILE A 131 11.78 5.69 9.06
CA ILE A 131 12.90 5.46 8.14
C ILE A 131 14.23 5.75 8.84
N SER A 132 14.32 6.86 9.58
CA SER A 132 15.55 7.26 10.27
C SER A 132 15.94 6.32 11.42
N THR A 133 14.95 5.72 12.11
CA THR A 133 15.18 4.77 13.19
C THR A 133 15.40 3.33 12.69
N GLY A 134 15.45 3.09 11.38
CA GLY A 134 15.63 1.75 10.82
C GLY A 134 14.43 0.83 11.00
N LYS A 135 13.23 1.37 11.23
CA LYS A 135 12.02 0.58 11.50
C LYS A 135 11.57 -0.26 10.30
N ALA A 136 12.08 0.06 9.10
CA ALA A 136 11.89 -0.74 7.90
C ALA A 136 12.39 -2.18 8.06
N GLU A 137 13.47 -2.42 8.82
CA GLU A 137 14.01 -3.77 9.03
C GLU A 137 13.06 -4.65 9.86
N ASN A 138 12.16 -4.03 10.63
CA ASN A 138 11.24 -4.73 11.53
C ASN A 138 9.89 -5.06 10.86
N ILE A 139 9.64 -4.57 9.63
CA ILE A 139 8.42 -4.93 8.89
C ILE A 139 8.51 -6.44 8.55
N THR A 140 7.44 -7.17 8.83
CA THR A 140 7.29 -8.58 8.47
C THR A 140 6.26 -8.68 7.37
N ASP A 141 6.58 -9.38 6.29
CA ASP A 141 5.58 -9.74 5.27
C ASP A 141 5.15 -11.19 5.36
N PHE A 142 4.27 -11.61 4.47
CA PHE A 142 3.76 -12.98 4.48
C PHE A 142 4.84 -14.00 4.08
N ASP A 143 5.75 -13.64 3.16
CA ASP A 143 6.95 -14.45 2.84
C ASP A 143 7.77 -14.75 4.11
N ASP A 144 8.10 -13.73 4.90
CA ASP A 144 8.80 -13.87 6.17
C ASP A 144 8.09 -14.83 7.15
N HIS A 145 6.75 -14.78 7.20
CA HIS A 145 5.93 -15.63 8.05
C HIS A 145 5.85 -17.08 7.56
N LEU A 146 5.91 -17.31 6.25
CA LEU A 146 5.99 -18.66 5.70
C LEU A 146 7.31 -19.35 6.08
N ASP A 147 8.40 -18.59 6.16
CA ASP A 147 9.70 -19.07 6.64
C ASP A 147 9.72 -19.28 8.16
N ASP A 148 9.06 -18.39 8.92
CA ASP A 148 8.94 -18.47 10.38
C ASP A 148 7.55 -18.04 10.85
N ILE A 149 6.72 -19.03 11.18
CA ILE A 149 5.32 -18.85 11.60
C ILE A 149 5.17 -18.03 12.89
N SER A 150 6.26 -17.80 13.64
CA SER A 150 6.24 -16.95 14.84
C SER A 150 6.23 -15.46 14.51
N LYS A 151 6.61 -15.06 13.28
CA LYS A 151 6.63 -13.66 12.87
C LYS A 151 5.21 -13.15 12.58
N ASP A 152 4.90 -11.95 13.08
CA ASP A 152 3.58 -11.32 12.89
C ASP A 152 3.49 -10.54 11.57
N TRP A 153 2.97 -11.18 10.53
CA TRP A 153 2.74 -10.57 9.22
C TRP A 153 1.66 -9.47 9.23
N LEU A 154 0.82 -9.39 10.28
CA LEU A 154 -0.13 -8.28 10.44
C LEU A 154 0.54 -7.02 11.00
N ASN A 155 1.74 -7.15 11.56
CA ASN A 155 2.52 -6.06 12.15
C ASN A 155 1.71 -5.29 13.22
N SER A 156 0.95 -6.02 14.05
CA SER A 156 0.01 -5.48 15.04
C SER A 156 0.67 -4.65 16.15
N GLY A 157 1.94 -4.97 16.47
CA GLY A 157 2.75 -4.26 17.46
C GLY A 157 3.68 -3.18 16.88
N LEU A 158 3.70 -2.99 15.55
CA LEU A 158 4.76 -2.19 14.91
C LEU A 158 4.62 -0.69 15.20
N PHE A 159 3.41 -0.17 15.41
CA PHE A 159 3.16 1.27 15.59
C PHE A 159 2.59 1.65 16.97
N ASN A 160 2.65 0.71 17.92
CA ASN A 160 2.22 0.94 19.31
C ASN A 160 3.30 1.65 20.13
#